data_AF-A0A9E3R8F9-F1
#
_entry.id   AF-A0A9E3R8F9-F1
#
_cell.length_a   1.000
_cell.length_b   1.000
_cell.length_c   1.000
_cell.angle_alpha   90.00
_cell.angle_beta   90.00
_cell.angle_gamma   90.00
#
_symmetry.space_group_name_H-M   'P 1'
#
loop_
_entity.id
_entity.type
_entity.pdbx_description
1 polymer ?
#
loop_
_entity_poly.entity_id
_entity_poly.type
_entity_poly.pdbx_seq_one_letter_code
_entity_poly.pdbx_strand_id
1 'polypeptide(L)'
;MTPLLATVLMDPFTAMLFGCGVAVFSTQLLRKSPQVEIARTAKIAAGWSAWWGLCVGWMFFNRSDWMFVYLHDTTTLPLVPLYVLFVGTLVFVGLLAGLATSWVVVHKGLGAGIAVLAGMLVVQASSALLQADAYIHVGTTAEYRAGAAKLLTDQPDVVRAFNLITVAAASTAFGLLGWRLVKGRKA
;
A
#
# COMPACT_ATOMS: atom_id res chain seq x y z
N MET A 1 17.31 -20.49 -13.24
CA MET A 1 17.79 -19.17 -12.81
C MET A 1 16.57 -18.37 -12.38
N THR A 2 16.34 -18.24 -11.09
CA THR A 2 15.15 -17.55 -10.56
C THR A 2 15.44 -16.05 -10.43
N PRO A 3 14.63 -15.16 -11.01
CA PRO A 3 14.82 -13.74 -10.86
C PRO A 3 14.61 -13.35 -9.39
N LEU A 4 15.64 -12.69 -8.86
CA LEU A 4 15.74 -12.10 -7.53
C LEU A 4 14.94 -10.79 -7.52
N LEU A 5 13.64 -10.79 -7.19
CA LEU A 5 12.91 -9.56 -6.85
C LEU A 5 11.59 -9.84 -6.10
N ALA A 6 11.32 -9.03 -5.07
CA ALA A 6 10.58 -9.40 -3.86
C ALA A 6 9.16 -8.76 -3.70
N THR A 7 8.06 -9.53 -3.51
CA THR A 7 6.69 -9.15 -3.05
C THR A 7 6.45 -8.62 -1.63
N VAL A 8 7.40 -8.60 -0.69
CA VAL A 8 7.24 -7.81 0.55
C VAL A 8 7.22 -6.29 0.24
N LEU A 9 7.68 -5.90 -0.95
CA LEU A 9 7.87 -4.50 -1.36
C LEU A 9 6.58 -3.80 -1.83
N MET A 10 5.46 -4.49 -2.08
CA MET A 10 4.30 -3.82 -2.68
C MET A 10 3.50 -2.96 -1.71
N ASP A 11 3.32 -3.40 -0.46
CA ASP A 11 2.49 -2.68 0.51
C ASP A 11 3.03 -1.28 0.86
N PRO A 12 4.35 -1.10 1.04
CA PRO A 12 4.92 0.24 1.20
C PRO A 12 4.58 1.16 0.02
N PHE A 13 4.61 0.66 -1.23
CA PHE A 13 4.26 1.46 -2.41
C PHE A 13 2.76 1.80 -2.44
N THR A 14 1.89 0.91 -1.97
CA THR A 14 0.45 1.18 -1.83
C THR A 14 0.19 2.26 -0.78
N ALA A 15 0.86 2.19 0.37
CA ALA A 15 0.82 3.22 1.41
C ALA A 15 1.32 4.58 0.90
N MET A 16 2.44 4.59 0.15
CA MET A 16 2.97 5.81 -0.46
C MET A 16 2.03 6.37 -1.53
N LEU A 17 1.45 5.51 -2.36
CA LEU A 17 0.50 5.89 -3.40
C LEU A 17 -0.73 6.59 -2.80
N PHE A 18 -1.29 6.02 -1.71
CA PHE A 18 -2.38 6.68 -1.00
C PHE A 18 -1.95 8.02 -0.41
N GLY A 19 -0.76 8.09 0.22
CA GLY A 19 -0.19 9.34 0.72
C GLY A 19 -0.07 10.43 -0.34
N CYS A 20 0.38 10.07 -1.55
CA CYS A 20 0.42 10.98 -2.70
C CYS A 20 -0.99 11.38 -3.15
N GLY A 21 -1.90 10.42 -3.23
CA GLY A 21 -3.29 10.63 -3.65
C GLY A 21 -4.02 11.60 -2.72
N VAL A 22 -3.91 11.41 -1.41
CA VAL A 22 -4.60 12.29 -0.45
C VAL A 22 -4.08 13.72 -0.53
N ALA A 23 -2.80 13.94 -0.81
CA ALA A 23 -2.24 15.27 -1.02
C ALA A 23 -2.80 15.94 -2.29
N VAL A 24 -2.82 15.23 -3.42
CA VAL A 24 -3.38 15.73 -4.69
C VAL A 24 -4.86 16.08 -4.53
N PHE A 25 -5.66 15.20 -3.91
CA PHE A 25 -7.09 15.44 -3.67
C PHE A 25 -7.35 16.50 -2.60
N SER A 26 -6.34 16.86 -1.79
CA SER A 26 -6.39 17.93 -0.80
C SER A 26 -5.94 19.30 -1.31
N THR A 27 -5.61 19.44 -2.60
CA THR A 27 -4.96 20.65 -3.15
C THR A 27 -5.67 21.96 -2.78
N GLN A 28 -7.01 22.01 -2.83
CA GLN A 28 -7.75 23.24 -2.48
C GLN A 28 -7.60 23.58 -0.98
N LEU A 29 -7.61 22.58 -0.10
CA LEU A 29 -7.40 22.76 1.33
C LEU A 29 -5.96 23.19 1.61
N LEU A 30 -4.99 22.54 0.96
CA LEU A 30 -3.56 22.86 1.06
C LEU A 30 -3.27 24.29 0.63
N ARG A 31 -3.95 24.81 -0.40
CA ARG A 31 -3.80 26.22 -0.83
C ARG A 31 -4.35 27.22 0.19
N LYS A 32 -5.45 26.87 0.88
CA LYS A 32 -6.11 27.76 1.84
C LYS A 32 -5.41 27.82 3.20
N SER A 33 -4.90 26.69 3.68
CA SER A 33 -4.23 26.63 4.99
C SER A 33 -3.06 25.65 4.96
N PRO A 34 -1.95 26.00 4.28
CA PRO A 34 -0.86 25.07 3.99
C PRO A 34 -0.29 24.39 5.25
N GLN A 35 0.01 25.16 6.28
CA GLN A 35 0.67 24.67 7.51
C GLN A 35 -0.18 23.60 8.22
N VAL A 36 -1.49 23.86 8.36
CA VAL A 36 -2.42 22.93 9.03
C VAL A 36 -2.71 21.72 8.15
N GLU A 37 -2.91 21.95 6.85
CA GLU A 37 -3.38 20.92 5.95
C GLU A 37 -2.27 19.97 5.49
N ILE A 38 -1.00 20.38 5.48
CA ILE A 38 0.15 19.45 5.30
C ILE A 38 0.15 18.41 6.42
N ALA A 39 0.13 18.86 7.68
CA ALA A 39 0.15 17.96 8.83
C ALA A 39 -1.11 17.06 8.89
N ARG A 40 -2.29 17.61 8.57
CA ARG A 40 -3.54 16.85 8.53
C ARG A 40 -3.52 15.79 7.42
N THR A 41 -3.02 16.14 6.23
CA THR A 41 -2.90 15.21 5.11
C THR A 41 -1.96 14.05 5.46
N ALA A 42 -0.82 14.34 6.08
CA ALA A 42 0.11 13.32 6.55
C ALA A 42 -0.50 12.37 7.60
N LYS A 43 -1.28 12.90 8.55
CA LYS A 43 -1.98 12.09 9.56
C LYS A 43 -3.04 11.18 8.94
N ILE A 44 -3.78 11.67 7.93
CA ILE A 44 -4.74 10.86 7.19
C ILE A 44 -4.02 9.74 6.44
N ALA A 45 -2.92 10.06 5.76
CA ALA A 45 -2.10 9.06 5.07
C ALA A 45 -1.59 7.99 6.04
N ALA A 46 -1.01 8.41 7.17
CA ALA A 46 -0.55 7.51 8.23
C ALA A 46 -1.68 6.60 8.77
N GLY A 47 -2.85 7.18 9.06
CA GLY A 47 -4.00 6.45 9.58
C GLY A 47 -4.55 5.43 8.60
N TRP A 48 -4.64 5.78 7.31
CA TRP A 48 -5.04 4.82 6.28
C TRP A 48 -3.98 3.74 6.05
N SER A 49 -2.69 4.07 6.12
CA SER A 49 -1.64 3.05 6.04
C SER A 49 -1.67 2.05 7.19
N ALA A 50 -2.01 2.50 8.40
CA ALA A 50 -2.27 1.59 9.52
C ALA A 50 -3.47 0.68 9.22
N TRP A 51 -4.56 1.24 8.68
CA TRP A 51 -5.73 0.48 8.25
C TRP A 51 -5.39 -0.55 7.15
N TRP A 52 -4.58 -0.17 6.16
CA TRP A 52 -4.09 -1.07 5.13
C TRP A 52 -3.33 -2.25 5.75
N GLY A 53 -2.42 -1.97 6.67
CA GLY A 53 -1.69 -2.99 7.43
C GLY A 53 -2.62 -3.96 8.17
N LEU A 54 -3.69 -3.46 8.78
CA LEU A 54 -4.72 -4.28 9.44
C LEU A 54 -5.47 -5.17 8.45
N CYS A 55 -5.87 -4.62 7.30
CA CYS A 55 -6.57 -5.38 6.26
C CYS A 55 -5.73 -6.58 5.81
N VAL A 56 -4.45 -6.38 5.49
CA VAL A 56 -3.57 -7.46 5.02
C VAL A 56 -3.05 -8.37 6.13
N GLY A 57 -3.39 -8.10 7.39
CA GLY A 57 -2.90 -8.87 8.55
C GLY A 57 -3.26 -10.35 8.47
N TRP A 58 -4.45 -10.70 7.99
CA TRP A 58 -4.82 -12.12 7.82
C TRP A 58 -3.88 -12.84 6.86
N MET A 59 -3.56 -12.21 5.72
CA MET A 59 -2.62 -12.77 4.74
C MET A 59 -1.22 -12.88 5.33
N PHE A 60 -0.78 -11.86 6.09
CA PHE A 60 0.53 -11.86 6.73
C PHE A 60 0.73 -13.08 7.64
N PHE A 61 -0.28 -13.46 8.42
CA PHE A 61 -0.16 -14.57 9.38
C PHE A 61 -0.53 -15.95 8.80
N ASN A 62 -1.44 -16.01 7.82
CA ASN A 62 -1.96 -17.29 7.30
C ASN A 62 -1.33 -17.69 5.96
N ARG A 63 -0.74 -16.74 5.24
CA ARG A 63 -0.08 -16.89 3.93
C ARG A 63 1.27 -16.17 3.94
N SER A 64 2.03 -16.35 5.02
CA SER A 64 3.29 -15.65 5.28
C SER A 64 4.31 -15.87 4.17
N ASP A 65 4.56 -17.10 3.74
CA ASP A 65 5.50 -17.40 2.64
C ASP A 65 5.17 -16.61 1.35
N TRP A 66 3.89 -16.51 1.01
CA TRP A 66 3.40 -15.74 -0.15
C TRP A 66 3.57 -14.23 0.04
N MET A 67 3.25 -13.70 1.23
CA MET A 67 3.52 -12.31 1.60
C MET A 67 5.02 -11.98 1.59
N PHE A 68 5.86 -13.00 1.83
CA PHE A 68 7.32 -12.96 1.74
C PHE A 68 7.88 -13.52 0.43
N VAL A 69 7.10 -13.54 -0.66
CA VAL A 69 7.55 -13.85 -2.03
C VAL A 69 8.27 -15.18 -2.21
N TYR A 70 8.14 -16.09 -1.24
CA TYR A 70 8.93 -17.31 -1.23
C TYR A 70 10.46 -17.06 -1.17
N LEU A 71 10.89 -15.87 -0.71
CA LEU A 71 12.30 -15.56 -0.47
C LEU A 71 12.84 -16.38 0.70
N HIS A 72 12.00 -16.56 1.71
CA HIS A 72 12.38 -17.21 2.95
C HIS A 72 11.24 -18.10 3.46
N ASP A 73 11.60 -19.24 4.01
CA ASP A 73 10.67 -20.10 4.75
C ASP A 73 10.31 -19.40 6.07
N THR A 74 9.05 -19.02 6.20
CA THR A 74 8.59 -18.20 7.32
C THR A 74 8.30 -18.98 8.58
N THR A 75 8.42 -20.32 8.58
CA THR A 75 8.16 -21.17 9.76
C THR A 75 9.09 -20.89 10.94
N THR A 76 10.26 -20.31 10.66
CA THR A 76 11.27 -19.98 11.68
C THR A 76 11.27 -18.50 12.09
N LEU A 77 10.42 -17.68 11.47
CA LEU A 77 10.44 -16.24 11.68
C LEU A 77 9.56 -15.80 12.86
N PRO A 78 9.99 -14.79 13.62
CA PRO A 78 9.15 -14.20 14.66
C PRO A 78 8.09 -13.29 14.01
N LEU A 79 6.97 -13.87 13.56
CA LEU A 79 5.96 -13.18 12.75
C LEU A 79 5.32 -11.98 13.45
N VAL A 80 5.08 -12.05 14.75
CA VAL A 80 4.45 -10.95 15.51
C VAL A 80 5.30 -9.67 15.49
N PRO A 81 6.58 -9.66 15.91
CA PRO A 81 7.41 -8.45 15.83
C PRO A 81 7.68 -8.02 14.38
N LEU A 82 7.76 -8.95 13.42
CA LEU A 82 7.85 -8.60 12.00
C LEU A 82 6.60 -7.88 11.51
N TYR A 83 5.41 -8.30 11.94
CA TYR A 83 4.16 -7.65 11.61
C TYR A 83 4.07 -6.23 12.20
N VAL A 84 4.52 -6.05 13.45
CA VAL A 84 4.61 -4.72 14.07
C VAL A 84 5.55 -3.81 13.28
N LEU A 85 6.72 -4.31 12.87
CA LEU A 85 7.66 -3.57 12.05
C LEU A 85 7.08 -3.25 10.67
N PHE A 86 6.38 -4.20 10.06
CA PHE A 86 5.69 -4.04 8.79
C PHE A 86 4.65 -2.92 8.86
N VAL A 87 3.72 -2.97 9.81
CA VAL A 87 2.70 -1.92 10.00
C VAL A 87 3.36 -0.58 10.31
N GLY A 88 4.38 -0.55 11.17
CA GLY A 88 5.16 0.65 11.46
C GLY A 88 5.78 1.27 10.20
N THR A 89 6.31 0.43 9.30
CA THR A 89 6.86 0.85 8.02
C THR A 89 5.78 1.45 7.13
N LEU A 90 4.61 0.80 6.99
CA LEU A 90 3.49 1.32 6.20
C LEU A 90 3.05 2.70 6.68
N VAL A 91 2.89 2.85 7.99
CA VAL A 91 2.52 4.12 8.63
C VAL A 91 3.57 5.19 8.34
N PHE A 92 4.85 4.85 8.51
CA PHE A 92 5.95 5.77 8.29
C PHE A 92 6.03 6.24 6.82
N VAL A 93 6.01 5.31 5.86
CA VAL A 93 6.10 5.68 4.44
C VAL A 93 4.85 6.40 3.93
N GLY A 94 3.66 6.04 4.42
CA GLY A 94 2.42 6.76 4.11
C GLY A 94 2.45 8.19 4.64
N LEU A 95 2.91 8.37 5.89
CA LEU A 95 3.12 9.68 6.51
C LEU A 95 4.08 10.53 5.68
N LEU A 96 5.25 9.99 5.33
CA LEU A 96 6.27 10.69 4.54
C LEU A 96 5.76 11.06 3.15
N ALA A 97 5.08 10.14 2.45
CA ALA A 97 4.51 10.42 1.14
C ALA A 97 3.45 11.53 1.20
N GLY A 98 2.60 11.51 2.24
CA GLY A 98 1.62 12.56 2.51
C GLY A 98 2.27 13.92 2.77
N LEU A 99 3.32 13.98 3.60
CA LEU A 99 4.09 15.20 3.85
C LEU A 99 4.77 15.73 2.59
N ALA A 100 5.58 14.88 1.95
CA ALA A 100 6.40 15.27 0.80
C ALA A 100 5.54 15.72 -0.37
N THR A 101 4.48 14.98 -0.69
CA THR A 101 3.58 15.35 -1.81
C THR A 101 2.79 16.61 -1.49
N SER A 102 2.33 16.78 -0.24
CA SER A 102 1.67 18.03 0.15
C SER A 102 2.61 19.23 0.04
N TRP A 103 3.86 19.07 0.45
CA TRP A 103 4.88 20.11 0.30
C TRP A 103 5.10 20.45 -1.19
N VAL A 104 5.22 19.43 -2.05
CA VAL A 104 5.34 19.63 -3.51
C VAL A 104 4.12 20.37 -4.06
N VAL A 105 2.90 19.98 -3.69
CA VAL A 105 1.66 20.65 -4.15
C VAL A 105 1.64 22.12 -3.74
N VAL A 106 2.05 22.44 -2.50
CA VAL A 106 2.07 23.81 -1.99
C VAL A 106 3.12 24.68 -2.70
N HIS A 107 4.32 24.16 -2.92
CA HIS A 107 5.46 24.97 -3.40
C HIS A 107 5.70 24.89 -4.92
N LYS A 108 5.25 23.82 -5.57
CA LYS A 108 5.45 23.55 -7.00
C LYS A 108 4.14 23.40 -7.77
N GLY A 109 3.00 23.43 -7.07
CA GLY A 109 1.67 23.38 -7.67
C GLY A 109 1.14 21.98 -7.92
N LEU A 110 -0.12 21.92 -8.36
CA LEU A 110 -0.86 20.67 -8.57
C LEU A 110 -0.19 19.76 -9.61
N GLY A 111 0.32 20.32 -10.71
CA GLY A 111 0.97 19.54 -11.77
C GLY A 111 2.16 18.73 -11.25
N ALA A 112 3.00 19.33 -10.39
CA ALA A 112 4.11 18.63 -9.75
C ALA A 112 3.62 17.53 -8.79
N GLY A 113 2.55 17.78 -8.03
CA GLY A 113 1.93 16.76 -7.18
C GLY A 113 1.37 15.57 -7.97
N ILE A 114 0.73 15.83 -9.11
CA ILE A 114 0.25 14.79 -10.04
C ILE A 114 1.43 14.01 -10.61
N ALA A 115 2.54 14.67 -10.96
CA ALA A 115 3.75 14.00 -11.45
C ALA A 115 4.33 13.04 -10.40
N VAL A 116 4.37 13.45 -9.12
CA VAL A 116 4.79 12.56 -8.01
C VAL A 116 3.85 11.36 -7.88
N LEU A 117 2.54 11.59 -7.90
CA LEU A 117 1.54 10.52 -7.85
C LEU A 117 1.68 9.54 -9.02
N ALA A 118 1.84 10.06 -10.25
CA ALA A 118 2.02 9.26 -11.45
C ALA A 118 3.33 8.46 -11.40
N GLY A 119 4.43 9.06 -10.93
CA GLY A 119 5.68 8.34 -10.70
C GLY A 119 5.51 7.19 -9.72
N MET A 120 4.76 7.39 -8.63
CA MET A 120 4.48 6.34 -7.66
C MET A 120 3.59 5.22 -8.24
N LEU A 121 2.63 5.56 -9.11
CA LEU A 121 1.85 4.57 -9.87
C LEU A 121 2.75 3.70 -10.76
N VAL A 122 3.73 4.30 -11.44
CA VAL A 122 4.68 3.56 -12.28
C VAL A 122 5.53 2.61 -11.44
N VAL A 123 6.03 3.06 -10.27
CA VAL A 123 6.77 2.20 -9.34
C VAL A 123 5.90 1.02 -8.90
N GLN A 124 4.68 1.29 -8.43
CA GLN A 124 3.74 0.25 -7.99
C GLN A 124 3.42 -0.75 -9.11
N ALA A 125 3.15 -0.28 -10.32
CA ALA A 125 2.85 -1.13 -11.46
C ALA A 125 4.06 -1.97 -11.88
N SER A 126 5.25 -1.38 -11.89
CA SER A 126 6.50 -2.09 -12.21
C SER A 126 6.79 -3.18 -11.19
N SER A 127 6.61 -2.90 -9.89
CA SER A 127 6.74 -3.91 -8.84
C SER A 127 5.73 -5.04 -9.00
N ALA A 128 4.46 -4.72 -9.29
CA ALA A 128 3.43 -5.73 -9.53
C ALA A 128 3.77 -6.62 -10.73
N LEU A 129 4.29 -6.05 -11.82
CA LEU A 129 4.70 -6.81 -13.01
C LEU A 129 5.88 -7.74 -12.73
N LEU A 130 6.90 -7.26 -12.01
CA LEU A 130 8.07 -8.06 -11.65
C LEU A 130 7.74 -9.25 -10.73
N GLN A 131 6.57 -9.20 -10.11
CA GLN A 131 6.14 -10.13 -9.08
C GLN A 131 4.89 -10.92 -9.46
N ALA A 132 4.35 -10.69 -10.66
CA ALA A 132 3.04 -11.18 -11.06
C ALA A 132 2.90 -12.69 -10.86
N ASP A 133 3.94 -13.46 -11.20
CA ASP A 133 3.94 -14.91 -11.04
C ASP A 133 3.86 -15.35 -9.57
N ALA A 134 4.75 -14.82 -8.72
CA ALA A 134 4.75 -15.09 -7.28
C ALA A 134 3.46 -14.59 -6.61
N TYR A 135 2.82 -13.56 -7.17
CA TYR A 135 1.59 -12.98 -6.66
C TYR A 135 0.37 -13.86 -6.92
N ILE A 136 0.28 -14.52 -8.08
CA ILE A 136 -0.88 -15.35 -8.44
C ILE A 136 -0.81 -16.79 -7.94
N HIS A 137 0.37 -17.28 -7.53
CA HIS A 137 0.54 -18.60 -6.94
C HIS A 137 0.63 -18.48 -5.42
N VAL A 138 -0.16 -19.24 -4.69
CA VAL A 138 -0.25 -19.19 -3.21
C VAL A 138 0.03 -20.57 -2.64
N GLY A 139 1.03 -20.67 -1.77
CA GLY A 139 1.45 -21.90 -1.12
C GLY A 139 2.58 -21.66 -0.12
N THR A 140 3.38 -22.69 0.15
CA THR A 140 4.64 -22.60 0.89
C THR A 140 5.82 -22.32 -0.03
N THR A 141 6.94 -21.90 0.54
CA THR A 141 8.21 -21.71 -0.19
C THR A 141 8.66 -22.99 -0.88
N ALA A 142 8.47 -24.15 -0.25
CA ALA A 142 8.80 -25.44 -0.84
C ALA A 142 7.90 -25.77 -2.04
N GLU A 143 6.58 -25.59 -1.90
CA GLU A 143 5.62 -25.83 -2.98
C GLU A 143 5.87 -24.90 -4.17
N TYR A 144 6.11 -23.61 -3.93
CA TYR A 144 6.36 -22.65 -5.00
C TYR A 144 7.66 -22.97 -5.76
N ARG A 145 8.75 -23.26 -5.04
CA ARG A 145 10.03 -23.64 -5.68
C ARG A 145 9.96 -24.97 -6.42
N ALA A 146 9.08 -25.88 -6.01
CA ALA A 146 8.80 -27.13 -6.70
C ALA A 146 7.84 -26.97 -7.90
N GLY A 147 7.27 -25.77 -8.13
CA GLY A 147 6.25 -25.54 -9.17
C GLY A 147 4.88 -26.17 -8.84
N ALA A 148 4.62 -26.46 -7.57
CA ALA A 148 3.41 -27.10 -7.08
C ALA A 148 2.45 -26.15 -6.33
N ALA A 149 2.85 -24.89 -6.14
CA ALA A 149 1.97 -23.88 -5.53
C ALA A 149 0.73 -23.66 -6.42
N LYS A 150 -0.45 -23.69 -5.80
CA LYS A 150 -1.73 -23.56 -6.50
C LYS A 150 -1.97 -22.11 -6.92
N LEU A 151 -2.78 -21.90 -7.94
CA LEU A 151 -3.26 -20.57 -8.27
C LEU A 151 -4.12 -20.03 -7.13
N LEU A 152 -4.10 -18.70 -6.96
CA LEU A 152 -4.93 -17.98 -6.01
C LEU A 152 -6.41 -18.26 -6.26
N THR A 153 -6.82 -18.33 -7.53
CA THR A 153 -8.20 -18.59 -7.96
C THR A 153 -8.72 -19.95 -7.52
N ASP A 154 -7.82 -20.91 -7.29
CA ASP A 154 -8.17 -22.28 -6.91
C ASP A 154 -8.29 -22.44 -5.38
N GLN A 155 -8.16 -21.34 -4.63
CA GLN A 155 -8.16 -21.31 -3.17
C GLN A 155 -9.27 -20.36 -2.67
N PRO A 156 -10.49 -20.88 -2.43
CA PRO A 156 -11.67 -20.07 -2.12
C PRO A 156 -11.52 -19.18 -0.89
N ASP A 157 -10.78 -19.64 0.12
CA ASP A 157 -10.46 -18.89 1.33
C ASP A 157 -9.57 -17.67 1.03
N VAL A 158 -8.55 -17.85 0.18
CA VAL A 158 -7.65 -16.77 -0.24
C VAL A 158 -8.40 -15.77 -1.10
N VAL A 159 -9.19 -16.22 -2.09
CA VAL A 159 -10.04 -15.36 -2.92
C VAL A 159 -10.99 -14.53 -2.05
N ARG A 160 -11.65 -15.17 -1.08
CA ARG A 160 -12.58 -14.48 -0.16
C ARG A 160 -11.86 -13.42 0.66
N ALA A 161 -10.72 -13.75 1.25
CA ALA A 161 -9.94 -12.80 2.03
C ALA A 161 -9.44 -11.65 1.16
N PHE A 162 -8.95 -11.92 -0.05
CA PHE A 162 -8.48 -10.90 -0.99
C PHE A 162 -9.60 -9.93 -1.40
N ASN A 163 -10.80 -10.44 -1.68
CA ASN A 163 -11.97 -9.62 -1.97
C ASN A 163 -12.37 -8.73 -0.78
N LEU A 164 -12.41 -9.28 0.43
CA LEU A 164 -12.74 -8.52 1.63
C LEU A 164 -11.73 -7.41 1.90
N ILE A 165 -10.43 -7.73 1.80
CA ILE A 165 -9.33 -6.77 1.92
C ILE A 165 -9.46 -5.65 0.90
N THR A 166 -9.68 -6.01 -0.37
CA THR A 166 -9.82 -5.05 -1.47
C THR A 166 -10.99 -4.11 -1.21
N VAL A 167 -12.16 -4.64 -0.85
CA VAL A 167 -13.35 -3.82 -0.55
C VAL A 167 -13.10 -2.91 0.65
N ALA A 168 -12.55 -3.43 1.75
CA ALA A 168 -12.29 -2.67 2.97
C ALA A 168 -11.25 -1.55 2.76
N ALA A 169 -10.18 -1.83 2.02
CA ALA A 169 -9.14 -0.85 1.73
C ALA A 169 -9.59 0.19 0.69
N ALA A 170 -10.20 -0.27 -0.42
CA ALA A 170 -10.61 0.62 -1.51
C ALA A 170 -11.75 1.55 -1.09
N SER A 171 -12.78 1.04 -0.41
CA SER A 171 -13.92 1.86 0.04
C SER A 171 -13.48 2.99 0.99
N THR A 172 -12.60 2.68 1.95
CA THR A 172 -12.05 3.67 2.86
C THR A 172 -11.12 4.65 2.14
N ALA A 173 -10.28 4.18 1.20
CA ALA A 173 -9.42 5.04 0.40
C ALA A 173 -10.24 6.04 -0.42
N PHE A 174 -11.16 5.55 -1.26
CA PHE A 174 -12.01 6.39 -2.09
C PHE A 174 -12.92 7.31 -1.27
N GLY A 175 -13.43 6.83 -0.13
CA GLY A 175 -14.19 7.64 0.81
C GLY A 175 -13.38 8.83 1.33
N LEU A 176 -12.14 8.61 1.77
CA LEU A 176 -11.26 9.67 2.25
C LEU A 176 -10.84 10.64 1.14
N LEU A 177 -10.45 10.12 -0.03
CA LEU A 177 -10.08 10.96 -1.19
C LEU A 177 -11.26 11.83 -1.65
N GLY A 178 -12.45 11.23 -1.78
CA GLY A 178 -13.68 11.93 -2.13
C GLY A 178 -14.08 12.97 -1.08
N TRP A 179 -14.00 12.62 0.21
CA TRP A 179 -14.27 13.56 1.30
C TRP A 179 -13.35 14.78 1.26
N ARG A 180 -12.03 14.57 1.05
CA ARG A 180 -11.05 15.68 0.96
C ARG A 180 -11.33 16.58 -0.24
N LEU A 181 -11.65 15.99 -1.39
CA LEU A 181 -12.01 16.74 -2.59
C LEU A 181 -13.27 17.59 -2.38
N VAL A 182 -14.35 17.00 -1.84
CA VAL A 182 -15.61 17.71 -1.58
C VAL A 182 -15.42 18.80 -0.54
N LYS A 183 -14.70 18.52 0.55
CA LYS A 183 -14.40 19.51 1.58
C LYS A 183 -13.60 20.68 1.02
N GLY A 184 -12.61 20.41 0.15
CA GLY A 184 -11.82 21.45 -0.52
C GLY A 184 -12.60 22.33 -1.48
N ARG A 185 -13.65 21.80 -2.13
CA ARG A 185 -14.54 22.60 -2.99
C ARG A 185 -15.49 23.51 -2.21
N LYS A 186 -15.81 23.15 -0.97
CA LYS A 186 -16.74 23.89 -0.10
C LYS A 186 -16.06 24.87 0.85
N ALA A 187 -14.79 24.62 1.21
CA ALA A 187 -13.94 25.59 1.88
C ALA A 187 -13.78 26.80 0.98
#